data_AF-A0A2V5SL87-F1
#
_entry.id   AF-A0A2V5SL87-F1
#
_cell.length_a   1.000
_cell.length_b   1.000
_cell.length_c   1.000
_cell.angle_alpha   90.00
_cell.angle_beta   90.00
_cell.angle_gamma   90.00
#
_symmetry.space_group_name_H-M   'P 1'
#
loop_
_entity.id
_entity.type
_entity.pdbx_description
1 polymer ?
#
loop_
_entity_poly.entity_id
_entity_poly.type
_entity_poly.pdbx_seq_one_letter_code
_entity_poly.pdbx_strand_id
1 'polypeptide(L)'
;TVQQIVNETRPNDRIFVWGSSPQLYSFSARRMATRFVSCTHLVGAYASRPREVRDRGNSVIPESWQMFQADWEAHPPLLIIDTSTKDPFWSAHPMTRYPVLRTYLAGYRVEGVINGETVYRRL
;
A
#
# COMPACT_ATOMS: atom_id res chain seq x y z
N THR A 1 15.04 1.41 -1.73
CA THR A 1 13.71 1.39 -2.38
C THR A 1 13.52 2.51 -3.39
N VAL A 2 13.72 3.80 -3.05
CA VAL A 2 13.54 4.93 -4.00
C VAL A 2 14.29 4.75 -5.32
N GLN A 3 15.59 4.44 -5.27
CA GLN A 3 16.37 4.24 -6.50
C GLN A 3 15.83 3.10 -7.37
N GLN A 4 15.38 2.00 -6.74
CA GLN A 4 14.74 0.90 -7.46
C GLN A 4 13.48 1.38 -8.17
N ILE A 5 12.60 2.09 -7.45
CA ILE A 5 11.38 2.66 -8.05
C ILE A 5 11.75 3.51 -9.26
N VAL A 6 12.72 4.42 -9.13
CA VAL A 6 13.13 5.30 -10.24
C VAL A 6 13.67 4.53 -11.44
N ASN A 7 14.48 3.49 -11.22
CA ASN A 7 15.06 2.68 -12.30
C ASN A 7 14.02 1.82 -13.01
N GLU A 8 13.00 1.38 -12.29
CA GLU A 8 12.03 0.38 -12.75
C GLU A 8 10.73 0.94 -13.31
N THR A 9 10.59 2.27 -13.29
CA THR A 9 9.35 2.96 -13.64
C THR A 9 9.65 4.28 -14.34
N ARG A 10 8.68 4.78 -15.10
CA ARG A 10 8.68 6.10 -15.75
C ARG A 10 7.95 7.14 -14.87
N PRO A 11 8.17 8.46 -15.05
CA PRO A 11 7.52 9.50 -14.24
C PRO A 11 5.99 9.46 -14.21
N ASN A 12 5.35 8.96 -15.26
CA ASN A 12 3.89 8.83 -15.34
C ASN A 12 3.35 7.50 -14.80
N ASP A 13 4.24 6.54 -14.52
CA ASP A 13 3.83 5.29 -13.89
C ASP A 13 3.38 5.54 -12.46
N ARG A 14 2.41 4.73 -12.04
CA ARG A 14 1.82 4.82 -10.71
C ARG A 14 2.35 3.70 -9.84
N ILE A 15 2.61 4.03 -8.58
CA ILE A 15 2.96 3.06 -7.56
C ILE A 15 1.92 3.06 -6.44
N PHE A 16 1.86 1.97 -5.70
CA PHE A 16 1.07 1.89 -4.48
C PHE A 16 1.97 1.52 -3.30
N VAL A 17 1.87 2.25 -2.21
CA VAL A 17 2.62 2.00 -0.98
C VAL A 17 1.65 1.56 0.10
N TRP A 18 1.77 0.31 0.53
CA TRP A 18 1.02 -0.24 1.66
C TRP A 18 1.79 -0.02 2.97
N GLY A 19 1.13 0.57 3.97
CA GLY A 19 1.75 1.09 5.19
C GLY A 19 1.69 2.62 5.27
N SER A 20 2.73 3.26 5.78
CA SER A 20 2.81 4.72 5.89
C SER A 20 4.21 5.24 5.54
N SER A 21 4.56 5.15 4.26
CA SER A 21 5.83 5.65 3.73
C SER A 21 5.62 6.66 2.59
N PRO A 22 4.97 7.82 2.83
CA PRO A 22 4.71 8.84 1.82
C PRO A 22 5.95 9.36 1.10
N GLN A 23 7.09 9.36 1.80
CA GLN A 23 8.39 9.78 1.26
C GLN A 23 8.80 9.00 0.01
N LEU A 24 8.30 7.76 -0.17
CA LEU A 24 8.57 6.99 -1.38
C LEU A 24 7.96 7.62 -2.63
N TYR A 25 6.76 8.21 -2.52
CA TYR A 25 6.15 8.95 -3.64
C TYR A 25 6.95 10.23 -3.96
N SER A 26 7.26 11.01 -2.92
CA SER A 26 7.95 12.29 -3.06
C SER A 26 9.35 12.12 -3.67
N PHE A 27 10.18 11.24 -3.09
CA PHE A 27 11.57 11.08 -3.49
C PHE A 27 11.76 10.28 -4.78
N SER A 28 10.76 9.48 -5.20
CA SER A 28 10.79 8.84 -6.52
C SER A 28 10.12 9.67 -7.62
N ALA A 29 9.45 10.77 -7.27
CA ALA A 29 8.60 11.54 -8.17
C ALA A 29 7.64 10.64 -8.96
N ARG A 30 6.96 9.71 -8.27
CA ARG A 30 5.97 8.81 -8.88
C ARG A 30 4.56 9.11 -8.40
N ARG A 31 3.61 8.93 -9.31
CA ARG A 31 2.20 9.18 -9.07
C ARG A 31 1.65 8.09 -8.15
N MET A 32 0.73 8.47 -7.26
CA MET A 32 0.00 7.50 -6.44
C MET A 32 -1.01 6.75 -7.31
N ALA A 33 -1.15 5.45 -7.10
CA ALA A 33 -2.20 4.65 -7.73
C ALA A 33 -3.58 4.91 -7.12
N THR A 34 -3.63 5.29 -5.83
CA THR A 34 -4.87 5.60 -5.14
C THR A 34 -4.79 6.95 -4.43
N ARG A 35 -5.93 7.52 -4.04
CA ARG A 35 -5.98 8.74 -3.23
C ARG A 35 -5.40 8.56 -1.82
N PHE A 36 -5.16 7.33 -1.38
CA PHE A 36 -4.68 7.02 -0.04
C PHE A 36 -3.15 7.02 0.01
N VAL A 37 -2.60 8.05 0.65
CA VAL A 37 -1.15 8.20 0.90
C VAL A 37 -0.62 7.12 1.85
N SER A 38 -1.49 6.57 2.71
CA SER A 38 -1.21 5.51 3.67
C SER A 38 -2.43 4.61 3.85
N CYS A 39 -2.20 3.35 4.26
CA CYS A 39 -3.28 2.42 4.58
C CYS A 39 -4.03 2.73 5.89
N THR A 40 -3.61 3.74 6.67
CA THR A 40 -4.28 4.16 7.93
C THR A 40 -5.80 4.21 7.80
N HIS A 41 -6.31 4.82 6.73
CA HIS A 41 -7.73 5.01 6.48
C HIS A 41 -8.46 3.73 6.12
N LEU A 42 -7.77 2.85 5.39
CA LEU A 42 -8.30 1.56 4.96
C LEU A 42 -8.44 0.57 6.13
N VAL A 43 -7.63 0.76 7.18
CA VAL A 43 -7.55 -0.18 8.31
C VAL A 43 -8.02 0.41 9.63
N GLY A 44 -8.51 1.65 9.63
CA GLY A 44 -8.98 2.34 10.84
C GLY A 44 -7.88 2.63 11.87
N ALA A 45 -6.62 2.73 11.44
CA ALA A 45 -5.45 2.94 12.31
C ALA A 45 -5.16 4.43 12.56
N TYR A 46 -6.10 5.13 13.19
CA TYR A 46 -5.97 6.56 13.51
C TYR A 46 -5.31 6.80 14.88
N ALA A 47 -4.39 7.77 14.92
CA ALA A 47 -3.90 8.51 16.11
C ALA A 47 -3.70 7.68 17.40
N SER A 48 -2.76 6.74 17.40
CA SER A 48 -2.24 6.11 18.63
C SER A 48 -3.31 5.51 19.56
N ARG A 49 -4.44 5.02 19.01
CA ARG A 49 -5.40 4.26 19.80
C ARG A 49 -4.74 3.00 20.36
N PRO A 50 -5.12 2.54 21.57
CA PRO A 50 -4.48 1.41 22.22
C PRO A 50 -4.33 0.22 21.26
N ARG A 51 -3.14 -0.39 21.24
CA ARG A 51 -2.85 -1.58 20.41
C ARG A 51 -3.84 -2.73 20.65
N GLU A 52 -4.54 -2.71 21.79
CA GLU A 52 -5.52 -3.69 22.23
C GLU A 52 -6.83 -3.68 21.44
N VAL A 53 -7.11 -2.64 20.64
CA VAL A 53 -8.25 -2.64 19.71
C VAL A 53 -7.93 -3.58 18.54
N ARG A 54 -8.24 -4.86 18.73
CA ARG A 54 -8.04 -5.94 17.75
C ARG A 54 -8.94 -5.80 16.52
N ASP A 55 -10.15 -5.27 16.73
CA ASP A 55 -11.12 -5.01 15.67
C ASP A 55 -11.24 -3.52 15.37
N ARG A 56 -10.39 -3.06 14.43
CA ARG A 56 -10.43 -1.69 13.93
C ARG A 56 -11.46 -1.49 12.82
N GLY A 57 -12.22 -2.53 12.45
CA GLY A 57 -13.24 -2.46 11.40
C GLY A 57 -14.28 -1.36 11.64
N ASN A 58 -14.72 -1.19 12.90
CA ASN A 58 -15.66 -0.13 13.29
C ASN A 58 -15.08 1.29 13.20
N SER A 59 -13.77 1.43 13.00
CA SER A 59 -13.09 2.73 12.85
C SER A 59 -12.72 3.01 11.40
N VAL A 60 -13.04 2.12 10.46
CA VAL A 60 -12.82 2.39 9.03
C VAL A 60 -13.84 3.43 8.57
N ILE A 61 -13.36 4.49 7.92
CA ILE A 61 -14.28 5.48 7.33
C ILE A 61 -15.12 4.75 6.27
N PRO A 62 -16.46 4.89 6.30
CA PRO A 62 -17.34 4.33 5.30
C PRO A 62 -16.85 4.61 3.86
N GLU A 63 -17.15 3.68 2.94
CA GLU A 63 -16.77 3.75 1.52
C GLU A 63 -15.26 3.77 1.20
N SER A 64 -14.35 3.83 2.18
CA SER A 64 -12.89 3.93 1.91
C SER A 64 -12.37 2.80 1.02
N TRP A 65 -12.83 1.56 1.25
CA TRP A 65 -12.47 0.42 0.40
C TRP A 65 -13.11 0.47 -0.99
N GLN A 66 -14.29 1.08 -1.14
CA GLN A 66 -14.92 1.27 -2.46
C GLN A 66 -14.17 2.33 -3.25
N MET A 67 -13.81 3.46 -2.62
CA MET A 67 -12.96 4.49 -3.23
C MET A 67 -11.58 3.93 -3.61
N PHE A 68 -11.00 3.09 -2.76
CA PHE A 68 -9.74 2.41 -3.04
C PHE A 68 -9.82 1.52 -4.27
N GLN A 69 -10.88 0.71 -4.38
CA GLN A 69 -11.11 -0.16 -5.53
C GLN A 69 -11.28 0.65 -6.82
N ALA A 70 -12.12 1.68 -6.79
CA ALA A 70 -12.35 2.55 -7.95
C ALA A 70 -11.05 3.21 -8.44
N ASP A 71 -10.22 3.71 -7.51
CA ASP A 71 -8.93 4.28 -7.87
C ASP A 71 -7.98 3.22 -8.45
N TRP A 72 -7.91 2.02 -7.84
CA TRP A 72 -7.05 0.93 -8.31
C TRP A 72 -7.44 0.43 -9.69
N GLU A 73 -8.73 0.29 -9.96
CA GLU A 73 -9.25 -0.14 -11.27
C GLU A 73 -8.98 0.91 -12.36
N ALA A 74 -9.16 2.20 -12.05
CA ALA A 74 -8.86 3.28 -12.97
C ALA A 74 -7.34 3.45 -13.20
N HIS A 75 -6.54 3.12 -12.18
CA HIS A 75 -5.12 3.45 -12.13
C HIS A 75 -4.27 2.32 -11.51
N PRO A 76 -4.26 1.12 -12.10
CA PRO A 76 -3.58 -0.02 -11.49
C PRO A 76 -2.09 0.28 -11.32
N PRO A 77 -1.50 0.06 -10.13
CA PRO A 77 -0.09 0.35 -9.89
C PRO A 77 0.81 -0.55 -10.74
N LEU A 78 1.91 0.00 -11.23
CA LEU A 78 2.98 -0.81 -11.83
C LEU A 78 3.76 -1.56 -10.74
N LEU A 79 4.05 -0.86 -9.63
CA LEU A 79 4.72 -1.42 -8.46
C LEU A 79 3.87 -1.26 -7.20
N ILE A 80 3.86 -2.30 -6.37
CA ILE A 80 3.36 -2.24 -4.99
C ILE A 80 4.56 -2.34 -4.06
N ILE A 81 4.64 -1.45 -3.08
CA ILE A 81 5.67 -1.45 -2.04
C ILE A 81 4.98 -1.75 -0.72
N ASP A 82 5.17 -2.97 -0.23
CA ASP A 82 4.63 -3.42 1.04
C ASP A 82 5.62 -3.15 2.16
N THR A 83 5.29 -2.18 3.02
CA THR A 83 6.11 -1.86 4.19
C THR A 83 5.66 -2.61 5.44
N SER A 84 4.57 -3.40 5.38
CA SER A 84 4.10 -4.21 6.53
C SER A 84 5.04 -5.34 6.90
N THR A 85 5.90 -5.76 5.97
CA THR A 85 6.96 -6.75 6.19
C THR A 85 8.17 -6.19 6.95
N LYS A 86 8.27 -4.86 7.06
CA LYS A 86 9.37 -4.14 7.72
C LYS A 86 8.94 -3.46 9.01
N ASP A 87 7.83 -2.72 8.96
CA ASP A 87 7.40 -1.84 10.03
C ASP A 87 6.56 -2.61 11.07
N PRO A 88 7.00 -2.73 12.33
CA PRO A 88 6.26 -3.43 13.38
C PRO A 88 4.87 -2.85 13.66
N PHE A 89 4.62 -1.58 13.31
CA PHE A 89 3.29 -0.99 13.41
C PHE A 89 2.33 -1.57 12.35
N TRP A 90 2.85 -1.84 11.15
CA TRP A 90 2.07 -2.34 10.02
C TRP A 90 2.02 -3.87 9.92
N SER A 91 2.87 -4.59 10.66
CA SER A 91 2.90 -6.07 10.66
C SER A 91 1.58 -6.74 11.05
N ALA A 92 0.74 -6.06 11.85
CA ALA A 92 -0.63 -6.52 12.18
C ALA A 92 -1.63 -6.37 11.02
N HIS A 93 -1.21 -5.71 9.94
CA HIS A 93 -2.03 -5.37 8.78
C HIS A 93 -1.35 -5.83 7.48
N PRO A 94 -0.98 -7.12 7.32
CA PRO A 94 -0.43 -7.59 6.05
C PRO A 94 -1.47 -7.45 4.94
N MET A 95 -1.06 -7.15 3.70
CA MET A 95 -2.01 -6.95 2.60
C MET A 95 -2.95 -8.15 2.40
N THR A 96 -2.44 -9.37 2.62
CA THR A 96 -3.22 -10.61 2.51
C THR A 96 -4.34 -10.73 3.55
N ARG A 97 -4.39 -9.89 4.59
CA ARG A 97 -5.52 -9.84 5.53
C ARG A 97 -6.79 -9.30 4.87
N TYR A 98 -6.67 -8.44 3.84
CA TYR A 98 -7.79 -7.73 3.24
C TYR A 98 -8.25 -8.40 1.95
N PRO A 99 -9.53 -8.83 1.84
CA PRO A 99 -10.04 -9.51 0.65
C PRO A 99 -9.78 -8.75 -0.66
N VAL A 100 -10.02 -7.44 -0.66
CA VAL A 100 -9.79 -6.56 -1.82
C VAL A 100 -8.35 -6.64 -2.31
N LEU A 101 -7.38 -6.50 -1.40
CA LEU A 101 -5.96 -6.57 -1.76
C LEU A 101 -5.55 -7.98 -2.17
N ARG A 102 -6.05 -9.03 -1.52
CA ARG A 102 -5.79 -10.42 -1.93
C ARG A 102 -6.20 -10.65 -3.38
N THR A 103 -7.36 -10.16 -3.79
CA THR A 103 -7.82 -10.27 -5.17
C THR A 103 -6.88 -9.55 -6.13
N TYR A 104 -6.46 -8.32 -5.81
CA TYR A 104 -5.54 -7.59 -6.69
C TYR A 104 -4.14 -8.20 -6.76
N LEU A 105 -3.63 -8.75 -5.66
CA LEU A 105 -2.30 -9.37 -5.62
C LEU A 105 -2.14 -10.54 -6.58
N ALA A 106 -3.22 -11.18 -7.02
CA ALA A 106 -3.16 -12.22 -8.05
C ALA A 106 -2.62 -11.71 -9.40
N GLY A 107 -2.74 -10.41 -9.68
CA GLY A 107 -2.19 -9.75 -10.87
C GLY A 107 -0.74 -9.29 -10.73
N TYR A 108 -0.05 -9.66 -9.64
CA TYR A 108 1.29 -9.19 -9.33
C TYR A 108 2.20 -10.37 -8.95
N ARG A 109 3.49 -10.24 -9.29
CA ARG A 109 4.55 -11.13 -8.80
C ARG A 109 5.46 -10.41 -7.81
N VAL A 110 6.00 -11.13 -6.84
CA VAL A 110 7.07 -10.60 -5.99
C VAL A 110 8.31 -10.38 -6.86
N GLU A 111 8.78 -9.14 -6.93
CA GLU A 111 10.00 -8.76 -7.63
C GLU A 111 11.23 -8.89 -6.72
N GLY A 112 11.07 -8.63 -5.42
CA GLY A 112 12.13 -8.79 -4.44
C GLY A 112 11.82 -8.13 -3.10
N VAL A 113 12.82 -8.14 -2.22
CA VAL A 113 12.76 -7.47 -0.91
C VAL A 113 13.90 -6.47 -0.81
N ILE A 114 13.60 -5.21 -0.51
CA ILE A 114 14.57 -4.12 -0.43
C ILE A 114 14.44 -3.46 0.94
N ASN A 115 15.50 -3.52 1.74
CA ASN A 115 15.53 -2.96 3.10
C ASN A 115 14.35 -3.44 3.98
N GLY A 116 13.91 -4.68 3.78
CA GLY A 116 12.76 -5.29 4.47
C GLY A 116 11.39 -5.03 3.83
N GLU A 117 11.28 -4.15 2.83
CA GLU A 117 10.04 -3.87 2.09
C GLU A 117 9.89 -4.87 0.94
N THR A 118 8.75 -5.56 0.85
CA THR A 118 8.48 -6.43 -0.30
C THR A 118 7.96 -5.60 -1.47
N VAL A 119 8.58 -5.76 -2.63
CA VAL A 119 8.18 -5.08 -3.86
C VAL A 119 7.48 -6.09 -4.76
N TYR A 120 6.29 -5.75 -5.22
CA TYR A 120 5.54 -6.53 -6.19
C TYR A 120 5.46 -5.76 -7.51
N ARG A 121 5.57 -6.47 -8.62
CA ARG A 121 5.42 -5.95 -9.97
C ARG A 121 4.18 -6.52 -10.64
N ARG A 122 3.42 -5.67 -11.32
CA ARG A 122 2.27 -6.10 -12.13
C ARG A 122 2.72 -7.06 -13.25
N LEU A 123 1.96 -8.14 -13.45
CA LEU A 123 2.20 -9.13 -14.50
C LEU A 123 2.04 -8.55 -15.92
#